data_AF-A0A6J6FD55-F1
#
_entry.id   AF-A0A6J6FD55-F1
#
_cell.length_a   1.000
_cell.length_b   1.000
_cell.length_c   1.000
_cell.angle_alpha   90.00
_cell.angle_beta   90.00
_cell.angle_gamma   90.00
#
_symmetry.space_group_name_H-M   'P 1'
#
loop_
_entity.id
_entity.type
_entity.pdbx_description
1 polymer ?
#
loop_
_entity_poly.entity_id
_entity_poly.type
_entity_poly.pdbx_seq_one_letter_code
_entity_poly.pdbx_strand_id
1 'polypeptide(L)'
;MDCDEARLILSADLDHEAGAMESLAAHRHADACSECRRWFDDVERLQRRLRVREAEWVPDLSAVILERSHPARPGRGEWVRYSLAVVALTQLVVALPWLFAGNDPGATIHESRHIGAMSVALALGLLYTVKNPSRAYGILPITAALALTMLVSAVVDVVRGSTPLLEESIHVLEVMGFVLVWMLAGRPGSPRWFRRAPRSVGNTTSRLRDVA
;
A
#
# COMPACT_ATOMS: atom_id res chain seq x y z
N MET A 1 16.91 14.63 -39.86
CA MET A 1 17.24 15.33 -38.61
C MET A 1 18.37 16.27 -38.88
N ASP A 2 18.15 17.54 -38.58
CA ASP A 2 19.17 18.59 -38.60
C ASP A 2 19.97 18.60 -37.28
N CYS A 3 20.97 19.49 -37.20
CA CYS A 3 21.83 19.57 -36.02
C CYS A 3 21.09 20.10 -34.78
N ASP A 4 20.11 20.98 -34.94
CA ASP A 4 19.40 21.60 -33.81
C ASP A 4 18.44 20.59 -33.16
N GLU A 5 17.72 19.83 -33.98
CA GLU A 5 16.87 18.71 -33.57
C GLU A 5 17.72 17.61 -32.90
N ALA A 6 18.89 17.28 -33.47
CA ALA A 6 19.80 16.30 -32.88
C ALA A 6 20.30 16.75 -31.50
N ARG A 7 20.73 18.01 -31.36
CA ARG A 7 21.19 18.58 -30.09
C ARG A 7 20.09 18.62 -29.05
N LEU A 8 18.86 18.98 -29.43
CA LEU A 8 17.71 18.97 -28.54
C LEU A 8 17.47 17.56 -27.98
N ILE A 9 17.41 16.54 -28.84
CA ILE A 9 17.17 15.16 -28.42
C ILE A 9 18.33 14.60 -27.59
N LEU A 10 19.58 14.86 -27.98
CA LEU A 10 20.75 14.45 -27.20
C LEU A 10 20.78 15.10 -25.81
N SER A 11 20.36 16.36 -25.69
CA SER A 11 20.21 17.02 -24.39
C SER A 11 19.12 16.36 -23.54
N ALA A 12 17.97 16.03 -24.13
CA ALA A 12 16.89 15.34 -23.43
C ALA A 12 17.28 13.92 -23.01
N ASP A 13 18.11 13.24 -23.80
CA ASP A 13 18.62 11.90 -23.48
C ASP A 13 19.52 11.89 -22.23
N LEU A 14 20.33 12.94 -22.03
CA LEU A 14 21.17 13.11 -20.83
C LEU A 14 20.37 13.24 -19.53
N ASP A 15 19.11 13.69 -19.63
CA ASP A 15 18.16 13.77 -18.52
C ASP A 15 17.16 12.59 -18.49
N HIS A 16 17.34 11.60 -19.38
CA HIS A 16 16.47 10.44 -19.56
C HIS A 16 15.02 10.79 -19.93
N GLU A 17 14.83 11.90 -20.64
CA GLU A 17 13.51 12.38 -21.09
C GLU A 17 13.24 12.11 -22.58
N ALA A 18 14.26 11.71 -23.35
CA ALA A 18 14.11 11.38 -24.77
C ALA A 18 13.50 9.99 -25.01
N GLY A 19 12.67 9.86 -26.04
CA GLY A 19 12.14 8.56 -26.48
C GLY A 19 13.23 7.70 -27.13
N ALA A 20 13.20 6.38 -26.90
CA ALA A 20 14.25 5.46 -27.37
C ALA A 20 14.56 5.55 -28.88
N MET A 21 13.53 5.74 -29.72
CA MET A 21 13.70 5.87 -31.18
C MET A 21 14.31 7.21 -31.59
N GLU A 22 13.96 8.28 -30.89
CA GLU A 22 14.49 9.63 -31.11
C GLU A 22 15.95 9.67 -30.68
N SER A 23 16.28 9.15 -29.49
CA SER A 23 17.66 9.01 -29.01
C SER A 23 18.51 8.25 -30.02
N LEU A 24 18.02 7.11 -30.54
CA LEU A 24 18.75 6.33 -31.54
C LEU A 24 18.97 7.10 -32.86
N ALA A 25 18.03 7.93 -33.28
CA ALA A 25 18.19 8.78 -34.46
C ALA A 25 19.20 9.90 -34.23
N ALA A 26 19.18 10.52 -33.05
CA ALA A 26 20.09 11.60 -32.66
C ALA A 26 21.53 11.13 -32.48
N HIS A 27 21.75 9.96 -31.88
CA HIS A 27 23.06 9.33 -31.78
C HIS A 27 23.62 8.95 -33.16
N ARG A 28 22.77 8.41 -34.07
CA ARG A 28 23.19 8.16 -35.47
C ARG A 28 23.60 9.44 -36.19
N HIS A 29 22.91 10.56 -35.93
CA HIS A 29 23.32 11.86 -36.48
C HIS A 29 24.66 12.31 -35.90
N ALA A 30 24.85 12.25 -34.58
CA ALA A 30 26.13 12.56 -33.93
C ALA A 30 27.28 11.69 -34.45
N ASP A 31 26.98 10.45 -34.85
CA ASP A 31 27.98 9.59 -35.44
C ASP A 31 28.47 10.07 -36.82
N ALA A 32 27.58 10.66 -37.62
CA ALA A 32 27.91 11.19 -38.94
C ALA A 32 28.35 12.67 -38.93
N CYS A 33 28.09 13.41 -37.85
CA CYS A 33 28.34 14.85 -37.74
C CYS A 33 29.38 15.17 -36.66
N SER A 34 30.57 15.63 -37.07
CA SER A 34 31.68 15.95 -36.16
C SER A 34 31.39 17.16 -35.24
N GLU A 35 30.48 18.06 -35.63
CA GLU A 35 30.06 19.17 -34.78
C GLU A 35 29.14 18.70 -33.64
N CYS A 36 28.15 17.87 -33.96
CA CYS A 36 27.24 17.30 -32.96
C CYS A 36 27.97 16.34 -32.02
N ARG A 37 28.93 15.55 -32.53
CA ARG A 37 29.80 14.70 -31.69
C ARG A 37 30.59 15.52 -30.68
N ARG A 38 31.32 16.56 -31.14
CA ARG A 38 32.10 17.43 -30.25
C ARG A 38 31.24 18.15 -29.23
N TRP A 39 30.10 18.70 -29.68
CA TRP A 39 29.15 19.37 -28.79
C TRP A 39 28.65 18.41 -27.70
N PHE A 40 28.28 17.18 -28.05
CA PHE A 40 27.78 16.21 -27.09
C PHE A 40 28.85 15.82 -26.07
N ASP A 41 30.08 15.55 -26.53
CA ASP A 41 31.22 15.26 -25.67
C ASP A 41 31.51 16.43 -24.68
N ASP A 42 31.35 17.68 -25.12
CA ASP A 42 31.51 18.87 -24.27
C ASP A 42 30.44 18.96 -23.19
N VAL A 43 29.17 18.71 -23.55
CA VAL A 43 28.05 18.70 -22.61
C VAL A 43 28.19 17.57 -21.59
N GLU A 44 28.55 16.36 -22.01
CA GLU A 44 28.81 15.24 -21.10
C GLU A 44 29.93 15.56 -20.10
N ARG A 45 31.04 16.14 -20.58
CA ARG A 45 32.14 16.58 -19.71
C ARG A 45 31.69 17.63 -18.70
N LEU A 46 30.90 18.61 -19.12
CA LEU A 46 30.36 19.65 -18.25
C LEU A 46 29.42 19.05 -17.20
N GLN A 47 28.47 18.22 -17.62
CA GLN A 47 27.53 17.53 -16.74
C GLN A 47 28.26 16.69 -15.70
N ARG A 48 29.31 15.96 -16.09
CA ARG A 48 30.12 15.17 -15.16
C ARG A 48 30.79 16.05 -14.11
N ARG A 49 31.36 17.19 -14.50
CA ARG A 49 31.99 18.14 -13.56
C ARG A 49 30.99 18.77 -12.59
N LEU A 50 29.75 19.00 -13.02
CA LEU A 50 28.70 19.58 -12.18
C LEU A 50 28.06 18.55 -11.24
N ARG A 51 27.85 17.31 -11.70
CA ARG A 51 27.17 16.26 -10.93
C ARG A 51 28.09 15.50 -9.99
N VAL A 52 29.34 15.27 -10.39
CA VAL A 52 30.32 14.52 -9.58
C VAL A 52 31.04 15.50 -8.65
N ARG A 53 30.45 15.71 -7.48
CA ARG A 53 31.11 16.33 -6.32
C ARG A 53 31.41 15.26 -5.28
N GLU A 54 32.44 15.50 -4.48
CA GLU A 54 32.65 14.69 -3.29
C GLU A 54 31.36 14.67 -2.46
N ALA A 55 30.92 13.48 -2.09
CA ALA A 55 29.75 13.34 -1.25
C ALA A 55 30.08 13.97 0.10
N GLU A 56 29.28 14.95 0.50
CA GLU A 56 29.37 15.48 1.86
C GLU A 56 29.17 14.34 2.84
N TRP A 57 29.99 14.30 3.90
CA TRP A 57 29.82 13.30 4.93
C TRP A 57 28.45 13.46 5.59
N VAL A 58 27.62 12.42 5.49
CA VAL A 58 26.30 12.37 6.12
C VAL A 58 26.33 11.22 7.13
N PRO A 59 25.89 11.43 8.38
CA PRO A 59 25.81 10.36 9.36
C PRO A 59 24.89 9.24 8.86
N ASP A 60 25.23 7.99 9.17
CA ASP A 60 24.39 6.84 8.81
C ASP A 60 23.06 6.90 9.58
N LEU A 61 21.98 7.21 8.87
CA LEU A 61 20.62 7.28 9.39
C LEU A 61 19.85 5.96 9.21
N SER A 62 20.48 4.90 8.68
CA SER A 62 19.79 3.64 8.36
C SER A 62 19.06 3.07 9.55
N ALA A 63 19.70 3.04 10.73
CA ALA A 63 19.07 2.57 11.97
C ALA A 63 17.85 3.40 12.37
N VAL A 64 17.96 4.73 12.31
CA VAL A 64 16.86 5.66 12.66
C VAL A 64 15.70 5.54 11.66
N ILE A 65 16.00 5.34 10.38
CA ILE A 65 15.01 5.15 9.32
C ILE A 65 14.29 3.82 9.52
N LEU A 66 15.01 2.73 9.79
CA LEU A 66 14.44 1.40 10.03
C LEU A 66 13.59 1.36 11.31
N GLU A 67 14.02 2.04 12.36
CA GLU A 67 13.23 2.15 13.59
C GLU A 67 11.91 2.90 13.35
N ARG A 68 11.96 4.02 12.61
CA ARG A 68 10.77 4.84 12.30
C ARG A 68 9.87 4.24 11.22
N SER A 69 10.40 3.40 10.33
CA SER A 69 9.62 2.79 9.26
C SER A 69 8.78 1.61 9.74
N HIS A 70 9.02 1.11 10.97
CA HIS A 70 8.34 -0.04 11.55
C HIS A 70 8.15 -1.19 10.54
N PRO A 71 9.23 -1.68 9.92
CA PRO A 71 9.12 -2.74 8.92
C PRO A 71 8.49 -3.97 9.57
N ALA A 72 7.63 -4.65 8.81
CA ALA A 72 7.00 -5.88 9.28
C ALA A 72 8.10 -6.87 9.71
N ARG A 73 8.12 -7.23 10.99
CA ARG A 73 9.08 -8.19 11.53
C ARG A 73 8.57 -9.61 11.25
N PRO A 74 9.24 -10.44 10.44
CA PRO A 74 8.85 -11.84 10.24
C PRO A 74 8.78 -12.57 11.59
N GLY A 75 7.75 -13.42 11.77
CA GLY A 75 7.45 -14.13 13.03
C GLY A 75 6.56 -13.38 14.04
N ARG A 76 6.57 -12.03 14.06
CA ARG A 76 5.69 -11.27 14.98
C ARG A 76 4.37 -10.93 14.28
N GLY A 77 3.32 -11.71 14.57
CA GLY A 77 1.97 -11.52 14.01
C GLY A 77 1.54 -12.59 12.98
N GLU A 78 2.32 -13.65 12.80
CA GLU A 78 1.90 -14.79 11.96
C GLU A 78 0.70 -15.52 12.53
N TRP A 79 0.58 -15.63 13.86
CA TRP A 79 -0.62 -16.18 14.49
C TRP A 79 -1.88 -15.41 14.09
N VAL A 80 -1.81 -14.07 13.96
CA VAL A 80 -2.94 -13.24 13.50
C VAL A 80 -3.33 -13.59 12.08
N ARG A 81 -2.36 -13.84 11.19
CA ARG A 81 -2.62 -14.27 9.81
C ARG A 81 -3.28 -15.66 9.75
N TYR A 82 -2.78 -16.61 10.54
CA TYR A 82 -3.37 -17.95 10.58
C TYR A 82 -4.76 -17.95 11.21
N SER A 83 -4.97 -17.20 12.29
CA SER A 83 -6.30 -16.99 12.88
C SER A 83 -7.26 -16.33 11.89
N LEU A 84 -6.80 -15.32 11.13
CA LEU A 84 -7.62 -14.69 10.08
C LEU A 84 -7.96 -15.67 8.96
N ALA A 85 -7.02 -16.54 8.57
CA ALA A 85 -7.27 -17.58 7.58
C ALA A 85 -8.35 -18.55 8.06
N VAL A 86 -8.28 -19.00 9.32
CA VAL A 86 -9.30 -19.88 9.91
C VAL A 86 -10.66 -19.19 9.92
N VAL A 87 -10.76 -17.97 10.44
CA VAL A 87 -12.02 -17.20 10.48
C VAL A 87 -12.61 -17.03 9.08
N ALA A 88 -11.78 -16.61 8.10
CA ALA A 88 -12.25 -16.38 6.74
C ALA A 88 -12.69 -17.67 6.03
N LEU A 89 -12.00 -18.80 6.27
CA LEU A 89 -12.43 -20.10 5.75
C LEU A 89 -13.74 -20.56 6.39
N THR A 90 -13.90 -20.38 7.71
CA THR A 90 -15.15 -20.69 8.41
C THR A 90 -16.30 -19.85 7.86
N GLN A 91 -16.13 -18.53 7.71
CA GLN A 91 -17.13 -17.67 7.10
C GLN A 91 -17.47 -18.07 5.67
N LEU A 92 -16.46 -18.44 4.88
CA LEU A 92 -16.67 -18.92 3.52
C LEU A 92 -17.56 -20.17 3.52
N VAL A 93 -17.20 -21.19 4.30
CA VAL A 93 -17.97 -22.44 4.38
C VAL A 93 -19.41 -22.20 4.84
N VAL A 94 -19.58 -21.34 5.85
CA VAL A 94 -20.90 -20.95 6.36
C VAL A 94 -21.74 -20.21 5.33
N ALA A 95 -21.12 -19.41 4.44
CA ALA A 95 -21.82 -18.62 3.43
C ALA A 95 -22.30 -19.44 2.21
N LEU A 96 -21.64 -20.58 1.91
CA LEU A 96 -21.94 -21.37 0.69
C LEU A 96 -23.39 -21.88 0.63
N PRO A 97 -24.02 -22.41 1.70
CA PRO A 97 -25.40 -22.86 1.65
C PRO A 97 -26.39 -21.73 1.31
N TRP A 98 -26.18 -20.51 1.81
CA TRP A 98 -27.02 -19.35 1.48
C TRP A 98 -26.92 -18.98 0.00
N LEU A 99 -25.70 -19.08 -0.56
CA LEU A 99 -25.43 -18.80 -1.95
C LEU A 99 -26.01 -19.87 -2.90
N PHE A 100 -25.87 -21.16 -2.58
CA PHE A 100 -26.22 -22.24 -3.52
C PHE A 100 -27.57 -22.89 -3.24
N ALA A 101 -27.90 -23.12 -1.97
CA ALA A 101 -29.10 -23.88 -1.57
C ALA A 101 -30.29 -22.98 -1.19
N GLY A 102 -30.03 -21.72 -0.80
CA GLY A 102 -31.08 -20.78 -0.41
C GLY A 102 -31.79 -21.17 0.90
N ASN A 103 -31.02 -21.62 1.88
CA ASN A 103 -31.48 -22.26 3.12
C ASN A 103 -32.10 -21.32 4.17
N ASP A 104 -32.75 -20.22 3.78
CA ASP A 104 -33.39 -19.31 4.73
C ASP A 104 -34.91 -19.59 4.87
N PRO A 105 -35.39 -20.06 6.02
CA PRO A 105 -36.82 -20.24 6.26
C PRO A 105 -37.52 -18.87 6.38
N GLY A 106 -37.99 -18.34 5.27
CA GLY A 106 -38.81 -17.11 5.24
C GLY A 106 -38.29 -16.00 4.32
N ALA A 107 -37.08 -16.13 3.77
CA ALA A 107 -36.58 -15.23 2.73
C ALA A 107 -36.80 -15.81 1.34
N THR A 108 -36.86 -14.94 0.33
CA THR A 108 -36.86 -15.39 -1.06
C THR A 108 -35.50 -16.00 -1.44
N ILE A 109 -35.50 -16.95 -2.38
CA ILE A 109 -34.25 -17.52 -2.94
C ILE A 109 -33.33 -16.43 -3.50
N HIS A 110 -33.91 -15.34 -4.00
CA HIS A 110 -33.16 -14.20 -4.49
C HIS A 110 -32.41 -13.50 -3.34
N GLU A 111 -33.09 -13.15 -2.26
CA GLU A 111 -32.49 -12.52 -1.07
C GLU A 111 -31.41 -13.40 -0.43
N SER A 112 -31.67 -14.71 -0.27
CA SER A 112 -30.69 -15.64 0.29
C SER A 112 -29.41 -15.68 -0.53
N ARG A 113 -29.53 -15.67 -1.86
CA ARG A 113 -28.38 -15.62 -2.79
C ARG A 113 -27.63 -14.30 -2.71
N HIS A 114 -28.33 -13.19 -2.57
CA HIS A 114 -27.71 -11.88 -2.39
C HIS A 114 -26.88 -11.81 -1.09
N ILE A 115 -27.44 -12.28 0.03
CA ILE A 115 -26.75 -12.34 1.32
C ILE A 115 -25.55 -13.29 1.24
N GLY A 116 -25.74 -14.48 0.66
CA GLY A 116 -24.67 -15.45 0.45
C GLY A 116 -23.53 -14.89 -0.40
N ALA A 117 -23.84 -14.22 -1.50
CA ALA A 117 -22.83 -13.62 -2.39
C ALA A 117 -22.01 -12.53 -1.69
N MET A 118 -22.67 -11.65 -0.92
CA MET A 118 -22.00 -10.60 -0.14
C MET A 118 -21.05 -11.22 0.90
N SER A 119 -21.50 -12.27 1.59
CA SER A 119 -20.74 -12.97 2.62
C SER A 119 -19.52 -13.70 2.05
N VAL A 120 -19.69 -14.38 0.91
CA VAL A 120 -18.59 -15.00 0.17
C VAL A 120 -17.58 -13.94 -0.29
N ALA A 121 -18.04 -12.81 -0.83
CA ALA A 121 -17.15 -11.73 -1.28
C ALA A 121 -16.30 -11.17 -0.12
N LEU A 122 -16.90 -10.98 1.06
CA LEU A 122 -16.16 -10.57 2.25
C LEU A 122 -15.12 -11.61 2.66
N ALA A 123 -15.50 -12.89 2.74
CA ALA A 123 -14.59 -13.98 3.12
C ALA A 123 -13.39 -14.06 2.16
N LEU A 124 -13.62 -13.90 0.85
CA LEU A 124 -12.55 -13.84 -0.15
C LEU A 124 -11.65 -12.62 0.04
N GLY A 125 -12.21 -11.46 0.39
CA GLY A 125 -11.44 -10.26 0.74
C GLY A 125 -10.53 -10.46 1.97
N LEU A 126 -11.02 -11.17 2.98
CA LEU A 126 -10.23 -11.55 4.16
C LEU A 126 -9.11 -12.55 3.80
N LEU A 127 -9.41 -13.58 3.00
CA LEU A 127 -8.40 -14.53 2.49
C LEU A 127 -7.34 -13.85 1.63
N TYR A 128 -7.73 -12.89 0.80
CA TYR A 128 -6.78 -12.09 0.03
C TYR A 128 -5.85 -11.28 0.96
N THR A 129 -6.39 -10.75 2.06
CA THR A 129 -5.62 -10.03 3.08
C THR A 129 -4.63 -10.95 3.81
N VAL A 130 -4.96 -12.22 4.02
CA VAL A 130 -4.00 -13.23 4.55
C VAL A 130 -2.77 -13.36 3.65
N LYS A 131 -2.97 -13.40 2.32
CA LYS A 131 -1.88 -13.48 1.34
C LYS A 131 -1.11 -12.16 1.24
N ASN A 132 -1.80 -11.02 1.27
CA ASN A 132 -1.22 -9.70 1.13
C ASN A 132 -1.59 -8.78 2.32
N PRO A 133 -0.89 -8.88 3.47
CA PRO A 133 -1.21 -8.12 4.69
C PRO A 133 -1.20 -6.60 4.51
N SER A 134 -0.45 -6.08 3.54
CA SER A 134 -0.43 -4.64 3.22
C SER A 134 -1.82 -4.09 2.85
N ARG A 135 -2.75 -4.97 2.44
CA ARG A 135 -4.11 -4.65 2.03
C ARG A 135 -5.10 -4.59 3.20
N ALA A 136 -4.68 -4.95 4.42
CA ALA A 136 -5.53 -4.90 5.61
C ALA A 136 -6.11 -3.48 5.84
N TYR A 137 -5.32 -2.44 5.59
CA TYR A 137 -5.79 -1.05 5.65
C TYR A 137 -6.95 -0.74 4.71
N GLY A 138 -6.99 -1.38 3.54
CA GLY A 138 -8.04 -1.15 2.55
C GLY A 138 -9.38 -1.76 2.94
N ILE A 139 -9.37 -2.93 3.59
CA ILE A 139 -10.59 -3.64 3.99
C ILE A 139 -11.04 -3.31 5.42
N LEU A 140 -10.18 -2.67 6.23
CA LEU A 140 -10.48 -2.26 7.60
C LEU A 140 -11.76 -1.40 7.73
N PRO A 141 -11.99 -0.33 6.95
CA PRO A 141 -13.22 0.46 7.11
C PRO A 141 -14.48 -0.33 6.76
N ILE A 142 -14.41 -1.25 5.79
CA ILE A 142 -15.53 -2.11 5.39
C ILE A 142 -15.87 -3.10 6.50
N THR A 143 -14.86 -3.81 7.01
CA THR A 143 -15.03 -4.77 8.12
C THR A 143 -15.45 -4.10 9.42
N ALA A 144 -14.97 -2.89 9.69
CA ALA A 144 -15.40 -2.08 10.84
C ALA A 144 -16.88 -1.68 10.73
N ALA A 145 -17.30 -1.17 9.57
CA ALA A 145 -18.69 -0.81 9.33
C ALA A 145 -19.61 -2.03 9.49
N LEU A 146 -19.24 -3.15 8.88
CA LEU A 146 -20.00 -4.40 8.99
C LEU A 146 -20.11 -4.89 10.44
N ALA A 147 -18.99 -4.97 11.16
CA ALA A 147 -18.98 -5.42 12.55
C ALA A 147 -19.83 -4.51 13.45
N LEU A 148 -19.77 -3.19 13.23
CA LEU A 148 -20.57 -2.23 13.98
C LEU A 148 -22.06 -2.39 13.70
N THR A 149 -22.46 -2.46 12.43
CA THR A 149 -23.89 -2.60 12.08
C THR A 149 -24.45 -3.93 12.56
N MET A 150 -23.68 -5.02 12.45
CA MET A 150 -24.09 -6.34 12.95
C MET A 150 -24.22 -6.34 14.47
N LEU A 151 -23.28 -5.73 15.19
CA LEU A 151 -23.37 -5.61 16.64
C LEU A 151 -24.62 -4.83 17.08
N VAL A 152 -24.93 -3.73 16.39
CA VAL A 152 -26.14 -2.94 16.68
C VAL A 152 -27.40 -3.76 16.40
N SER A 153 -27.48 -4.44 15.26
CA SER A 153 -28.64 -5.28 14.92
C SER A 153 -28.85 -6.41 15.93
N ALA A 154 -27.80 -7.14 16.29
CA ALA A 154 -27.88 -8.20 17.29
C ALA A 154 -28.39 -7.67 18.64
N VAL A 155 -27.89 -6.53 19.12
CA VAL A 155 -28.39 -5.90 20.35
C VAL A 155 -29.88 -5.56 20.25
N VAL A 156 -30.33 -5.05 19.10
CA VAL A 156 -31.75 -4.73 18.88
C VAL A 156 -32.60 -5.99 18.90
N ASP A 157 -32.14 -7.08 18.28
CA ASP A 157 -32.88 -8.33 18.20
C ASP A 157 -32.98 -9.05 19.55
N VAL A 158 -31.91 -9.06 20.35
CA VAL A 158 -31.93 -9.55 21.75
C VAL A 158 -32.91 -8.74 22.60
N VAL A 159 -32.86 -7.41 22.52
CA VAL A 159 -33.74 -6.53 23.33
C VAL A 159 -35.20 -6.72 22.96
N ARG A 160 -35.50 -7.02 21.69
CA ARG A 160 -36.85 -7.30 21.20
C ARG A 160 -37.29 -8.75 21.41
N GLY A 161 -36.37 -9.64 21.80
CA GLY A 161 -36.62 -11.07 21.94
C GLY A 161 -36.88 -11.77 20.61
N SER A 162 -36.39 -11.21 19.50
CA SER A 162 -36.63 -11.71 18.14
C SER A 162 -35.90 -13.03 17.86
N THR A 163 -34.72 -13.21 18.44
CA THR A 163 -33.80 -14.33 18.17
C THR A 163 -33.17 -14.87 19.46
N PRO A 164 -32.98 -16.19 19.59
CA PRO A 164 -32.22 -16.76 20.69
C PRO A 164 -30.73 -16.42 20.56
N LEU A 165 -30.06 -16.13 21.69
CA LEU A 165 -28.63 -15.77 21.79
C LEU A 165 -27.68 -16.76 21.07
N LEU A 166 -28.09 -18.01 20.90
CA LEU A 166 -27.34 -19.05 20.20
C LEU A 166 -27.30 -18.84 18.68
N GLU A 167 -28.35 -18.28 18.08
CA GLU A 167 -28.40 -18.01 16.63
C GLU A 167 -27.55 -16.77 16.26
N GLU A 168 -27.40 -15.82 17.18
CA GLU A 168 -26.53 -14.65 16.99
C GLU A 168 -25.04 -14.97 17.12
N SER A 169 -24.67 -16.17 17.57
CA SER A 169 -23.27 -16.58 17.73
C SER A 169 -22.46 -16.52 16.43
N ILE A 170 -23.15 -16.58 15.28
CA ILE A 170 -22.52 -16.45 13.97
C ILE A 170 -21.86 -15.08 13.78
N HIS A 171 -22.42 -14.02 14.41
CA HIS A 171 -21.92 -12.64 14.34
C HIS A 171 -20.56 -12.43 15.01
N VAL A 172 -20.14 -13.39 15.83
CA VAL A 172 -18.82 -13.37 16.49
C VAL A 172 -17.70 -13.48 15.45
N LEU A 173 -17.91 -14.19 14.34
CA LEU A 173 -16.92 -14.34 13.28
C LEU A 173 -16.61 -13.01 12.60
N GLU A 174 -17.61 -12.14 12.38
CA GLU A 174 -17.44 -10.82 11.79
C GLU A 174 -16.63 -9.90 12.71
N VAL A 175 -16.95 -9.91 14.00
CA VAL A 175 -16.21 -9.11 15.00
C VAL A 175 -14.77 -9.61 15.12
N MET A 176 -14.56 -10.93 15.16
CA MET A 176 -13.22 -11.52 15.16
C MET A 176 -12.45 -11.15 13.89
N GLY A 177 -13.09 -11.25 12.71
CA GLY A 177 -12.51 -10.84 11.43
C GLY A 177 -12.05 -9.38 11.44
N PHE A 178 -12.91 -8.47 11.92
CA PHE A 178 -12.57 -7.06 12.11
C PHE A 178 -11.37 -6.87 13.04
N VAL A 179 -11.37 -7.49 14.23
CA VAL A 179 -10.27 -7.37 15.20
C VAL A 179 -8.96 -7.88 14.60
N LEU A 180 -8.98 -9.01 13.91
CA LEU A 180 -7.79 -9.59 13.28
C LEU A 180 -7.28 -8.71 12.13
N VAL A 181 -8.16 -8.13 11.31
CA VAL A 181 -7.77 -7.15 10.28
C VAL A 181 -7.19 -5.89 10.91
N TRP A 182 -7.76 -5.39 12.01
CA TRP A 182 -7.22 -4.25 12.76
C TRP A 182 -5.81 -4.55 13.28
N MET A 183 -5.62 -5.71 13.90
CA MET A 183 -4.31 -6.15 14.39
C MET A 183 -3.30 -6.31 13.24
N LEU A 184 -3.75 -6.79 12.08
CA LEU A 184 -2.91 -7.00 10.90
C LEU A 184 -2.57 -5.70 10.16
N ALA A 185 -3.49 -4.74 10.09
CA ALA A 185 -3.21 -3.38 9.64
C ALA A 185 -2.18 -2.71 10.57
N GLY A 186 -2.23 -3.04 11.87
CA GLY A 186 -1.38 -2.44 12.89
C GLY A 186 -1.93 -1.09 13.34
N ARG A 187 -1.16 -0.38 14.18
CA ARG A 187 -1.52 0.99 14.57
C ARG A 187 -1.57 1.84 13.29
N PRO A 188 -2.71 2.48 12.93
CA PRO A 188 -2.72 3.43 11.83
C PRO A 188 -1.68 4.49 12.14
N GLY A 189 -0.55 4.44 11.42
CA GLY A 189 0.44 5.49 11.50
C GLY A 189 -0.27 6.79 11.17
N SER A 190 -0.14 7.79 12.05
CA SER A 190 -0.75 9.11 11.86
C SER A 190 -0.59 9.51 10.38
N PRO A 191 -1.68 9.75 9.66
CA PRO A 191 -1.62 9.79 8.21
C PRO A 191 -0.66 10.92 7.80
N ARG A 192 0.34 10.56 6.98
CA ARG A 192 1.56 11.36 6.74
C ARG A 192 1.29 12.72 6.06
N TRP A 193 0.07 12.99 5.62
CA TRP A 193 -0.32 14.24 4.96
C TRP A 193 -0.18 15.47 5.86
N PHE A 194 -0.21 15.32 7.19
CA PHE A 194 0.01 16.43 8.13
C PHE A 194 1.48 16.73 8.47
N ARG A 195 2.46 15.93 8.02
CA ARG A 195 3.88 16.19 8.28
C ARG A 195 4.60 16.76 7.06
N ARG A 196 4.10 17.88 6.55
CA ARG A 196 4.93 18.88 5.86
C ARG A 196 5.00 20.14 6.72
N ALA A 197 5.78 20.06 7.80
CA ALA A 197 6.47 21.25 8.26
C ALA A 197 7.87 21.18 7.63
N PRO A 198 8.24 22.09 6.73
CA PRO A 198 9.64 22.24 6.36
C PRO A 198 10.39 22.56 7.65
N ARG A 199 11.22 21.63 8.13
CA ARG A 199 12.18 21.97 9.16
C ARG A 199 13.16 22.92 8.49
N SER A 200 13.11 24.19 8.83
CA SER A 200 14.22 25.11 8.59
C SER A 200 15.47 24.43 9.15
N VAL A 201 16.42 24.11 8.29
CA VAL A 201 17.74 23.64 8.70
C VAL A 201 18.37 24.80 9.47
N GLY A 202 18.21 24.77 10.80
CA GLY A 202 18.82 25.74 11.69
C GLY A 202 20.32 25.56 11.63
N ASN A 203 20.99 26.61 11.15
CA ASN A 203 22.43 26.79 10.99
C ASN A 203 23.28 25.89 11.91
N THR A 204 23.86 24.83 11.35
CA THR A 204 24.80 23.90 12.01
C THR A 204 26.18 24.55 12.14
N THR A 205 26.26 25.75 12.74
CA THR A 205 27.52 26.46 12.93
C THR A 205 27.94 26.60 14.39
N SER A 206 27.16 26.09 15.36
CA SER A 206 27.48 26.25 16.79
C SER A 206 28.08 25.05 17.53
N ARG A 207 28.18 23.84 16.92
CA ARG A 207 28.66 22.64 17.64
C ARG A 207 30.09 22.16 17.31
N LEU A 208 30.87 22.95 16.57
CA LEU A 208 32.28 22.63 16.29
C LEU A 208 33.27 23.34 17.23
N ARG A 209 32.80 24.03 18.28
CA ARG A 209 33.67 24.71 19.25
C ARG A 209 34.06 23.86 20.48
N ASP A 210 33.45 22.70 20.67
CA ASP A 210 33.67 21.89 21.88
C ASP A 210 34.64 20.70 21.67
N VAL A 211 35.34 20.64 20.53
CA VAL A 211 36.32 19.56 20.22
C VAL A 211 37.67 20.13 19.74
N ALA A 212 38.05 21.33 20.20
CA ALA A 212 39.39 21.90 19.98
C ALA A 212 40.16 21.95 21.30
#